data_AF-A0A6A5XPG6-F1
#
_entry.id   AF-A0A6A5XPG6-F1
#
_cell.length_a   1.000
_cell.length_b   1.000
_cell.length_c   1.000
_cell.angle_alpha   90.00
_cell.angle_beta   90.00
_cell.angle_gamma   90.00
#
_symmetry.space_group_name_H-M   'P 1'
#
loop_
_entity.id
_entity.type
_entity.pdbx_description
1 polymer ?
#
loop_
_entity_poly.entity_id
_entity_poly.type
_entity_poly.pdbx_seq_one_letter_code
_entity_poly.pdbx_strand_id
1 'polypeptide(L)'
;MALTASFGDMNYGVQAGIINGDVNPMINLPPERRETPPQPSIVIPFARDADFVDRGTLLDEFRERCTQPNARIALVGLGGVGKSQLAIEHAYRTREQSSETWVFWAHASNAARLEQSFHDIADRVRIVGRQDSQANIFKLVHDWLCDSKQPWLLVLDNVDDASFLLEAQPASSKTAARPLR
;
A
#
# COMPACT_ATOMS: atom_id res chain seq x y z
N MET A 1 -11.37 -30.26 43.24
CA MET A 1 -10.93 -28.96 43.79
C MET A 1 -10.02 -28.34 42.74
N ALA A 2 -10.47 -27.32 42.01
CA ALA A 2 -9.67 -26.66 40.99
C ALA A 2 -9.22 -25.31 41.55
N LEU A 3 -7.91 -25.07 41.56
CA LEU A 3 -7.32 -23.79 41.92
C LEU A 3 -7.12 -22.98 40.63
N THR A 4 -7.77 -21.83 40.54
CA THR A 4 -7.57 -20.84 39.49
C THR A 4 -6.40 -19.95 39.88
N ALA A 5 -5.30 -20.00 39.13
CA ALA A 5 -4.24 -19.00 39.19
C ALA A 5 -4.40 -18.03 38.01
N SER A 6 -4.42 -16.72 38.30
CA SER A 6 -4.50 -15.66 37.30
C SER A 6 -3.10 -15.09 37.08
N PHE A 7 -2.68 -15.00 35.81
CA PHE A 7 -1.47 -14.31 35.39
C PHE A 7 -1.80 -13.39 34.22
N GLY A 8 -1.95 -12.09 34.48
CA GLY A 8 -1.88 -10.99 33.49
C GLY A 8 -2.99 -10.94 32.43
N ASP A 9 -3.44 -9.72 32.13
CA ASP A 9 -4.74 -9.39 31.53
C ASP A 9 -5.09 -9.94 30.14
N MET A 10 -4.30 -10.79 29.48
CA MET A 10 -4.69 -11.35 28.16
C MET A 10 -4.35 -12.83 27.89
N ASN A 11 -3.93 -13.63 28.88
CA ASN A 11 -3.70 -15.05 28.65
C ASN A 11 -4.60 -15.94 29.53
N TYR A 12 -5.61 -16.56 28.93
CA TYR A 12 -6.41 -17.60 29.57
C TYR A 12 -5.75 -18.96 29.31
N GLY A 13 -5.03 -19.49 30.30
CA GLY A 13 -4.53 -20.86 30.29
C GLY A 13 -5.48 -21.81 31.01
N VAL A 14 -5.82 -22.94 30.41
CA VAL A 14 -6.50 -24.05 31.11
C VAL A 14 -5.44 -25.06 31.52
N GLN A 15 -5.26 -25.26 32.83
CA GLN A 15 -4.40 -26.32 33.34
C GLN A 15 -5.19 -27.63 33.35
N ALA A 16 -4.94 -28.49 32.37
CA ALA A 16 -5.38 -29.88 32.42
C ALA A 16 -4.46 -30.68 33.35
N GLY A 17 -5.02 -31.70 34.02
CA GLY A 17 -4.22 -32.67 34.79
C GLY A 17 -3.36 -33.55 33.88
N ILE A 18 -2.91 -34.70 34.38
CA ILE A 18 -2.14 -35.66 33.57
C ILE A 18 -3.06 -36.22 32.47
N ILE A 19 -2.72 -35.96 31.20
CA ILE A 19 -3.38 -36.53 30.02
C ILE A 19 -2.49 -37.65 29.48
N ASN A 20 -2.96 -38.89 29.51
CA ASN A 20 -2.23 -40.08 29.04
C ASN A 20 -2.50 -40.40 27.55
N GLY A 21 -2.75 -39.39 26.71
CA GLY A 21 -3.05 -39.55 25.29
C GLY A 21 -2.58 -38.35 24.46
N ASP A 22 -2.60 -38.48 23.13
CA ASP A 22 -2.14 -37.42 22.22
C ASP A 22 -2.99 -36.15 22.35
N VAL A 23 -2.31 -35.03 22.61
CA VAL A 23 -2.93 -33.71 22.69
C VAL A 23 -2.60 -32.94 21.41
N ASN A 24 -3.61 -32.69 20.59
CA ASN A 24 -3.52 -31.73 19.48
C ASN A 24 -4.11 -30.39 19.93
N PRO A 25 -3.28 -29.38 20.27
CA PRO A 25 -3.78 -28.06 20.61
C PRO A 25 -4.32 -27.39 19.35
N MET A 26 -5.64 -27.33 19.22
CA MET A 26 -6.29 -26.54 18.17
C MET A 26 -6.27 -25.07 18.62
N ILE A 27 -5.25 -24.33 18.21
CA ILE A 27 -5.15 -22.89 18.47
C ILE A 27 -6.17 -22.19 17.57
N ASN A 28 -7.35 -21.89 18.12
CA ASN A 28 -8.29 -20.98 17.48
C ASN A 28 -7.75 -19.55 17.61
N LEU A 29 -6.93 -19.13 16.65
CA LEU A 29 -6.62 -17.72 16.46
C LEU A 29 -7.95 -17.00 16.18
N PRO A 30 -8.32 -15.97 16.95
CA PRO A 30 -9.49 -15.17 16.62
C PRO A 30 -9.30 -14.60 15.20
N PRO A 31 -10.38 -14.50 14.39
CA PRO A 31 -10.29 -13.88 13.08
C PRO A 31 -9.70 -12.48 13.23
N GLU A 32 -8.74 -12.14 12.36
CA GLU A 32 -8.08 -10.84 12.34
C GLU A 32 -9.16 -9.74 12.35
N ARG A 33 -9.23 -8.96 13.44
CA ARG A 33 -10.25 -7.91 13.55
C ARG A 33 -9.98 -6.90 12.46
N ARG A 34 -10.96 -6.72 11.55
CA ARG A 34 -10.93 -5.65 10.55
C ARG A 34 -10.79 -4.32 11.27
N GLU A 35 -9.64 -3.66 11.07
CA GLU A 35 -9.42 -2.32 11.57
C GLU A 35 -10.40 -1.35 10.90
N THR A 36 -10.79 -0.29 11.59
CA THR A 36 -11.57 0.79 10.97
C THR A 36 -10.75 1.39 9.84
N PRO A 37 -11.30 1.48 8.61
CA PRO A 37 -10.62 2.10 7.48
C PRO A 37 -10.24 3.54 7.84
N PRO A 38 -8.98 3.95 7.58
CA PRO A 38 -8.54 5.30 7.86
C PRO A 38 -9.19 6.29 6.90
N GLN A 39 -9.24 7.57 7.30
CA GLN A 39 -9.70 8.64 6.43
C GLN A 39 -8.61 9.03 5.42
N PRO A 40 -8.98 9.56 4.24
CA PRO A 40 -8.02 10.03 3.25
C PRO A 40 -6.97 10.97 3.84
N SER A 41 -5.72 10.67 3.53
CA SER A 41 -4.57 11.44 4.02
C SER A 41 -3.51 11.60 2.92
N ILE A 42 -2.62 12.57 3.15
CA ILE A 42 -1.45 12.84 2.32
C ILE A 42 -0.22 12.23 2.98
N VAL A 43 0.54 11.43 2.23
CA VAL A 43 1.81 10.84 2.67
C VAL A 43 2.86 11.21 1.63
N ILE A 44 3.45 12.39 1.79
CA ILE A 44 4.59 12.85 0.99
C ILE A 44 5.77 12.97 1.96
N PRO A 45 6.92 12.31 1.69
CA PRO A 45 8.08 12.36 2.57
C PRO A 45 8.84 13.70 2.50
N PHE A 46 8.32 14.66 1.73
CA PHE A 46 8.94 15.96 1.45
C PHE A 46 8.02 17.07 1.92
N ALA A 47 8.60 18.09 2.55
CA ALA A 47 7.89 19.31 2.87
C ALA A 47 7.52 20.06 1.57
N ARG A 48 6.38 20.76 1.60
CA ARG A 48 6.04 21.71 0.54
C ARG A 48 7.07 22.85 0.54
N ASP A 49 7.57 23.18 -0.63
CA ASP A 49 8.44 24.33 -0.82
C ASP A 49 7.59 25.61 -0.80
N ALA A 50 7.82 26.48 0.19
CA ALA A 50 7.12 27.75 0.32
C ALA A 50 7.55 28.77 -0.75
N ASP A 51 8.74 28.61 -1.31
CA ASP A 51 9.31 29.48 -2.35
C ASP A 51 9.08 28.89 -3.75
N PHE A 52 8.20 27.89 -3.90
CA PHE A 52 7.88 27.29 -5.19
C PHE A 52 7.34 28.35 -6.16
N VAL A 53 8.06 28.56 -7.26
CA VAL A 53 7.65 29.47 -8.33
C VAL A 53 6.97 28.69 -9.44
N ASP A 54 5.70 28.99 -9.68
CA ASP A 54 4.96 28.42 -10.80
C ASP A 54 5.50 28.94 -12.13
N ARG A 55 5.98 28.02 -12.98
CA ARG A 55 6.62 28.35 -14.26
C ARG A 55 5.57 28.43 -15.38
N GLY A 56 4.70 29.44 -15.29
CA GLY A 56 3.68 29.72 -16.29
C GLY A 56 2.48 28.76 -16.21
N THR A 57 2.01 28.27 -17.36
CA THR A 57 0.82 27.41 -17.46
C THR A 57 1.09 25.93 -17.19
N LEU A 58 2.36 25.53 -17.00
CA LEU A 58 2.77 24.13 -16.93
C LEU A 58 2.02 23.34 -15.84
N LEU A 59 1.88 23.90 -14.64
CA LEU A 59 1.22 23.23 -13.52
C LEU A 59 -0.30 23.13 -13.74
N ASP A 60 -0.90 24.13 -14.40
CA ASP A 60 -2.31 24.11 -14.76
C ASP A 60 -2.61 23.07 -15.86
N GLU A 61 -1.78 23.01 -16.91
CA GLU A 61 -1.88 22.00 -17.97
C GLU A 61 -1.65 20.59 -17.42
N PHE A 62 -0.66 20.43 -16.54
CA PHE A 62 -0.41 19.17 -15.83
C PHE A 62 -1.63 18.75 -15.00
N ARG A 63 -2.20 19.69 -14.24
CA ARG A 63 -3.40 19.46 -13.43
C ARG A 63 -4.58 19.04 -14.29
N GLU A 64 -4.86 19.75 -15.38
CA GLU A 64 -5.97 19.44 -16.28
C GLU A 64 -5.86 18.05 -16.90
N ARG A 65 -4.63 17.61 -17.22
CA ARG A 65 -4.40 16.24 -17.67
C ARG A 65 -4.62 15.22 -16.55
N CYS A 66 -4.29 15.55 -15.31
CA CYS A 66 -4.49 14.67 -14.14
C CYS A 66 -5.97 14.47 -13.79
N THR A 67 -6.87 15.39 -14.17
CA THR A 67 -8.31 15.26 -13.86
C THR A 67 -9.05 14.30 -14.80
N GLN A 68 -8.42 13.85 -15.88
CA GLN A 68 -9.02 12.89 -16.79
C GLN A 68 -9.20 11.52 -16.10
N PRO A 69 -10.30 10.79 -16.36
CA PRO A 69 -10.48 9.44 -15.82
C PRO A 69 -9.31 8.52 -16.20
N ASN A 70 -8.77 7.81 -15.22
CA ASN A 70 -7.62 6.91 -15.39
C ASN A 70 -6.36 7.59 -15.98
N ALA A 71 -6.19 8.90 -15.74
CA ALA A 71 -5.02 9.63 -16.20
C ALA A 71 -3.72 9.00 -15.70
N ARG A 72 -2.77 8.84 -16.63
CA ARG A 72 -1.39 8.46 -16.35
C ARG A 72 -0.48 9.47 -17.03
N ILE A 73 0.38 10.12 -16.26
CA ILE A 73 1.27 11.16 -16.75
C ILE A 73 2.69 10.85 -16.32
N ALA A 74 3.62 10.92 -17.29
CA ALA A 74 5.04 10.88 -17.02
C ALA A 74 5.62 12.29 -17.11
N LEU A 75 6.31 12.73 -16.05
CA LEU A 75 7.14 13.93 -16.07
C LEU A 75 8.54 13.53 -16.54
N VAL A 76 8.92 13.97 -17.75
CA VAL A 76 10.20 13.61 -18.38
C VAL A 76 11.01 14.87 -18.66
N GLY A 77 12.32 14.82 -18.44
CA GLY A 77 13.22 15.94 -18.63
C GLY A 77 14.57 15.72 -17.97
N LEU A 78 15.52 16.60 -18.26
CA LEU A 78 16.88 16.53 -17.74
C LEU A 78 16.93 16.48 -16.20
N GLY A 79 18.04 15.97 -15.65
CA GLY A 79 18.30 16.01 -14.21
C GLY A 79 18.24 17.46 -13.70
N GLY A 80 17.70 17.66 -12.49
CA GLY A 80 17.68 18.98 -11.85
C GLY A 80 16.64 19.98 -12.37
N VAL A 81 15.87 19.67 -13.42
CA VAL A 81 14.87 20.64 -13.94
C VAL A 81 13.67 20.88 -13.01
N GLY A 82 13.54 20.13 -11.92
CA GLY A 82 12.48 20.32 -10.91
C GLY A 82 11.23 19.45 -11.09
N LYS A 83 11.35 18.28 -11.74
CA LYS A 83 10.21 17.36 -11.96
C LYS A 83 9.56 16.91 -10.66
N SER A 84 10.36 16.43 -9.70
CA SER A 84 9.83 16.00 -8.40
C SER A 84 9.25 17.18 -7.60
N GLN A 85 9.82 18.38 -7.73
CA GLN A 85 9.24 19.59 -7.12
C GLN A 85 7.85 19.93 -7.70
N LEU A 86 7.68 19.79 -9.01
CA LEU A 86 6.36 19.97 -9.64
C LEU A 86 5.35 18.92 -9.14
N ALA A 87 5.77 17.66 -9.00
CA ALA A 87 4.92 16.59 -8.47
C ALA A 87 4.54 16.82 -6.99
N ILE A 88 5.49 17.29 -6.16
CA ILE A 88 5.25 17.66 -4.76
C ILE A 88 4.20 18.77 -4.70
N GLU A 89 4.40 19.87 -5.43
CA GLU A 89 3.47 21.01 -5.41
C GLU A 89 2.08 20.58 -5.87
N HIS A 90 1.98 19.79 -6.94
CA HIS A 90 0.69 19.27 -7.39
C HIS A 90 0.01 18.43 -6.31
N ALA A 91 0.74 17.52 -5.68
CA ALA A 91 0.21 16.62 -4.65
C ALA A 91 -0.31 17.39 -3.42
N TYR A 92 0.37 18.47 -3.00
CA TYR A 92 -0.15 19.38 -1.97
C TYR A 92 -1.41 20.11 -2.42
N ARG A 93 -1.43 20.68 -3.65
CA ARG A 93 -2.62 21.36 -4.19
C ARG A 93 -3.82 20.41 -4.34
N THR A 94 -3.61 19.16 -4.74
CA THR A 94 -4.67 18.13 -4.82
C THR A 94 -5.33 17.93 -3.46
N ARG A 95 -4.54 17.88 -2.39
CA ARG A 95 -5.06 17.72 -1.03
C ARG A 95 -5.82 18.94 -0.53
N GLU A 96 -5.34 20.14 -0.86
CA GLU A 96 -6.02 21.39 -0.52
C GLU A 96 -7.37 21.53 -1.24
N GLN A 97 -7.44 21.07 -2.49
CA GLN A 97 -8.67 21.10 -3.29
C GLN A 97 -9.69 20.06 -2.83
N SER A 98 -9.22 18.89 -2.36
CA SER A 98 -10.09 17.82 -1.88
C SER A 98 -9.47 17.09 -0.69
N SER A 99 -10.05 17.35 0.49
CA SER A 99 -9.73 16.60 1.71
C SER A 99 -10.20 15.13 1.68
N GLU A 100 -10.90 14.73 0.63
CA GLU A 100 -11.35 13.35 0.42
C GLU A 100 -10.39 12.57 -0.50
N THR A 101 -9.42 13.23 -1.12
CA THR A 101 -8.45 12.56 -2.00
C THR A 101 -7.28 11.97 -1.21
N TRP A 102 -6.96 10.70 -1.49
CA TRP A 102 -5.73 10.06 -1.05
C TRP A 102 -4.54 10.53 -1.88
N VAL A 103 -3.40 10.77 -1.23
CA VAL A 103 -2.16 11.10 -1.93
C VAL A 103 -1.05 10.20 -1.41
N PHE A 104 -0.56 9.35 -2.31
CA PHE A 104 0.49 8.37 -2.05
C PHE A 104 1.76 8.75 -2.81
N TRP A 105 2.90 8.52 -2.16
CA TRP A 105 4.22 8.68 -2.74
C TRP A 105 4.97 7.36 -2.66
N ALA A 106 5.44 6.85 -3.80
CA ALA A 106 6.23 5.64 -3.87
C ALA A 106 7.59 5.91 -4.53
N HIS A 107 8.65 5.48 -3.87
CA HIS A 107 10.00 5.54 -4.42
C HIS A 107 10.23 4.37 -5.36
N ALA A 108 10.38 4.66 -6.63
CA ALA A 108 10.45 3.69 -7.71
C ALA A 108 11.85 3.65 -8.36
N SER A 109 12.91 3.85 -7.57
CA SER A 109 14.30 3.77 -8.06
C SER A 109 14.74 2.35 -8.42
N ASN A 110 14.07 1.34 -7.86
CA ASN A 110 14.23 -0.08 -8.18
C ASN A 110 13.05 -0.87 -7.58
N ALA A 111 12.96 -2.15 -7.92
CA ALA A 111 11.88 -3.04 -7.47
C ALA A 111 11.74 -3.11 -5.94
N ALA A 112 12.85 -3.25 -5.19
CA ALA A 112 12.80 -3.36 -3.73
C ALA A 112 12.31 -2.08 -3.04
N ARG A 113 12.71 -0.90 -3.53
CA ARG A 113 12.22 0.40 -3.02
C ARG A 113 10.74 0.61 -3.32
N LEU A 114 10.30 0.16 -4.51
CA LEU A 114 8.90 0.22 -4.88
C LEU A 114 8.05 -0.72 -4.01
N GLU A 115 8.51 -1.96 -3.82
CA GLU A 115 7.85 -2.95 -2.98
C GLU A 115 7.69 -2.46 -1.54
N GLN A 116 8.76 -1.91 -0.95
CA GLN A 116 8.68 -1.30 0.38
C GLN A 116 7.65 -0.16 0.43
N SER A 117 7.65 0.72 -0.59
CA SER A 117 6.66 1.81 -0.66
C SER A 117 5.22 1.29 -0.73
N PHE A 118 5.00 0.16 -1.40
CA PHE A 118 3.69 -0.49 -1.47
C PHE A 118 3.28 -1.14 -0.15
N HIS A 119 4.22 -1.70 0.63
CA HIS A 119 3.97 -2.11 2.00
C HIS A 119 3.54 -0.92 2.87
N ASP A 120 4.25 0.20 2.77
CA ASP A 120 3.92 1.41 3.54
C ASP A 120 2.52 1.94 3.20
N ILE A 121 2.14 1.91 1.91
CA ILE A 121 0.77 2.25 1.46
C ILE A 121 -0.25 1.28 2.05
N ALA A 122 -0.01 -0.03 1.94
CA ALA A 122 -0.93 -1.05 2.44
C ALA A 122 -1.15 -0.94 3.96
N ASP A 123 -0.09 -0.65 4.72
CA ASP A 123 -0.16 -0.36 6.15
C ASP A 123 -0.95 0.90 6.43
N ARG A 124 -0.71 1.96 5.67
CA ARG A 124 -1.40 3.23 5.84
C ARG A 124 -2.91 3.10 5.64
N VAL A 125 -3.34 2.35 4.64
CA VAL A 125 -4.75 2.14 4.32
C VAL A 125 -5.35 0.92 5.01
N ARG A 126 -4.55 0.22 5.83
CA ARG A 126 -4.95 -0.94 6.66
C ARG A 126 -5.56 -2.07 5.83
N ILE A 127 -4.92 -2.41 4.71
CA ILE A 127 -5.35 -3.54 3.87
C ILE A 127 -5.28 -4.85 4.69
N VAL A 128 -6.31 -5.68 4.56
CA VAL A 128 -6.33 -7.01 5.19
C VAL A 128 -5.32 -7.93 4.49
N GLY A 129 -4.55 -8.70 5.26
CA GLY A 129 -3.52 -9.59 4.71
C GLY A 129 -2.17 -8.92 4.40
N ARG A 130 -2.03 -7.60 4.63
CA ARG A 130 -0.77 -6.87 4.41
C ARG A 130 0.42 -7.33 5.27
N GLN A 131 0.13 -8.00 6.39
CA GLN A 131 1.13 -8.53 7.32
C GLN A 131 1.57 -9.96 6.96
N ASP A 132 0.94 -10.58 5.97
CA ASP A 132 1.37 -11.89 5.47
C ASP A 132 2.60 -11.72 4.58
N SER A 133 3.72 -12.29 5.02
CA SER A 133 5.00 -12.30 4.29
C SER A 133 4.93 -12.96 2.91
N GLN A 134 3.92 -13.78 2.63
CA GLN A 134 3.72 -14.45 1.35
C GLN A 134 2.72 -13.71 0.45
N ALA A 135 2.09 -12.64 0.95
CA ALA A 135 1.14 -11.88 0.16
C ALA A 135 1.84 -11.08 -0.95
N ASN A 136 1.22 -11.07 -2.13
CA ASN A 136 1.65 -10.16 -3.20
C ASN A 136 1.14 -8.75 -2.89
N ILE A 137 2.04 -7.92 -2.34
CA ILE A 137 1.70 -6.57 -1.89
C ILE A 137 1.22 -5.67 -3.04
N PHE A 138 1.78 -5.82 -4.24
CA PHE A 138 1.36 -5.08 -5.43
C PHE A 138 -0.09 -5.37 -5.78
N LYS A 139 -0.48 -6.65 -5.75
CA LYS A 139 -1.85 -7.06 -6.01
C LYS A 139 -2.81 -6.51 -4.93
N LEU A 140 -2.42 -6.58 -3.66
CA LEU A 140 -3.24 -6.07 -2.57
C LEU A 140 -3.52 -4.56 -2.70
N VAL A 141 -2.49 -3.76 -2.95
CA VAL A 141 -2.63 -2.32 -3.14
C VAL A 141 -3.40 -2.01 -4.42
N HIS A 142 -3.13 -2.73 -5.52
CA HIS A 142 -3.87 -2.58 -6.77
C HIS A 142 -5.38 -2.80 -6.57
N ASP A 143 -5.76 -3.93 -5.97
CA ASP A 143 -7.17 -4.26 -5.73
C ASP A 143 -7.83 -3.21 -4.84
N TRP A 144 -7.12 -2.73 -3.80
CA TRP A 144 -7.59 -1.63 -2.96
C TRP A 144 -7.79 -0.32 -3.74
N LEU A 145 -6.86 0.05 -4.63
CA LEU A 145 -6.97 1.25 -5.46
C LEU A 145 -8.14 1.17 -6.45
N CYS A 146 -8.43 -0.02 -6.99
CA CYS A 146 -9.59 -0.27 -7.84
C CYS A 146 -10.92 -0.18 -7.08
N ASP A 147 -10.96 -0.68 -5.85
CA ASP A 147 -12.17 -0.72 -5.01
C ASP A 147 -12.38 0.57 -4.20
N SER A 148 -11.41 1.48 -4.19
CA SER A 148 -11.48 2.74 -3.44
C SER A 148 -12.67 3.58 -3.88
N LYS A 149 -13.50 3.98 -2.92
CA LYS A 149 -14.62 4.91 -3.14
C LYS A 149 -14.16 6.36 -3.23
N GLN A 150 -13.00 6.65 -2.65
CA GLN A 150 -12.39 7.96 -2.65
C GLN A 150 -11.39 8.08 -3.81
N PRO A 151 -11.27 9.29 -4.41
CA PRO A 151 -10.23 9.54 -5.40
C PRO A 151 -8.84 9.38 -4.79
N TRP A 152 -7.87 9.03 -5.62
CA TRP A 152 -6.49 8.88 -5.20
C TRP A 152 -5.52 9.43 -6.25
N LEU A 153 -4.37 9.87 -5.78
CA LEU A 153 -3.19 10.22 -6.57
C LEU A 153 -2.03 9.35 -6.07
N LEU A 154 -1.39 8.62 -6.99
CA LEU A 154 -0.18 7.86 -6.72
C LEU A 154 0.98 8.45 -7.53
N VAL A 155 1.98 8.98 -6.83
CA VAL A 155 3.22 9.48 -7.43
C VAL A 155 4.27 8.38 -7.37
N LEU A 156 4.80 7.99 -8.54
CA LEU A 156 5.98 7.13 -8.66
C LEU A 156 7.20 8.00 -8.95
N ASP A 157 8.07 8.19 -7.96
CA ASP A 157 9.23 9.07 -8.09
C ASP A 157 10.52 8.29 -8.38
N ASN A 158 11.44 8.91 -9.11
CA ASN A 158 12.73 8.33 -9.50
C ASN A 158 12.63 7.02 -10.31
N VAL A 159 11.67 6.92 -11.24
CA VAL A 159 11.60 5.80 -12.19
C VAL A 159 12.67 5.96 -13.27
N ASP A 160 13.88 5.46 -13.01
CA ASP A 160 15.00 5.50 -13.96
C ASP A 160 14.94 4.36 -15.00
N ASP A 161 14.47 3.19 -14.55
CA ASP A 161 14.19 2.03 -15.40
C ASP A 161 12.72 1.63 -15.23
N ALA A 162 11.94 1.65 -16.30
CA ALA A 162 10.53 1.27 -16.24
C ALA A 162 10.30 -0.24 -16.46
N SER A 163 11.35 -1.01 -16.76
CA SER A 163 11.24 -2.44 -17.10
C SER A 163 10.52 -3.24 -16.01
N PHE A 164 10.86 -3.01 -14.74
CA PHE A 164 10.27 -3.71 -13.61
C PHE A 164 8.79 -3.36 -13.35
N LEU A 165 8.28 -2.26 -13.93
CA LEU A 165 6.85 -1.95 -13.90
C LEU A 165 6.06 -2.76 -14.94
N LEU A 166 6.75 -3.26 -15.96
CA LEU A 166 6.17 -3.95 -17.11
C LEU A 166 6.32 -5.47 -17.03
N GLU A 167 7.21 -5.97 -16.16
CA GLU A 167 7.32 -7.39 -15.83
C GLU A 167 6.10 -7.84 -15.01
N ALA A 168 4.98 -8.04 -15.69
CA ALA A 168 3.84 -8.75 -15.13
C ALA A 168 4.31 -10.15 -14.69
N GLN A 169 4.21 -10.46 -13.39
CA GLN A 169 4.50 -11.82 -12.93
C GLN A 169 3.62 -12.80 -13.73
N PRO A 170 4.21 -13.79 -14.43
CA PRO A 170 3.42 -14.81 -15.07
C PRO A 170 2.64 -15.55 -13.99
N ALA A 171 1.32 -15.59 -14.11
CA ALA A 171 0.46 -16.36 -13.24
C ALA A 171 1.00 -17.80 -13.16
N SER A 172 1.41 -18.23 -11.96
CA SER A 172 1.93 -19.57 -11.75
C SER A 172 0.80 -20.59 -11.90
N SER A 173 0.54 -21.05 -13.13
CA SER A 173 -0.31 -22.19 -13.41
C SER A 173 0.48 -23.47 -13.16
N LYS A 174 0.43 -23.98 -11.93
CA LYS A 174 0.70 -25.38 -11.64
C LYS A 174 -0.58 -26.06 -11.16
N THR A 175 -1.44 -26.42 -12.11
CA THR A 175 -2.32 -27.58 -11.95
C THR A 175 -1.79 -28.65 -12.89
N ALA A 176 -0.96 -29.54 -12.34
CA ALA A 176 -0.63 -30.78 -13.00
C ALA A 176 -1.89 -31.65 -13.04
N ALA A 177 -2.50 -31.74 -14.22
CA ALA A 177 -3.53 -32.74 -14.49
C ALA A 177 -2.89 -34.13 -14.41
N ARG A 178 -3.35 -34.92 -13.45
CA ARG A 178 -2.99 -36.34 -13.31
C ARG A 178 -3.93 -37.14 -14.23
N PRO A 179 -3.43 -37.95 -15.18
CA PRO A 179 -4.31 -38.79 -15.98
C PRO A 179 -4.82 -39.93 -15.10
N LEU A 180 -6.15 -40.09 -15.06
CA LEU A 180 -6.79 -41.30 -14.55
C LEU A 180 -6.56 -42.42 -15.56
N ARG A 181 -6.09 -43.56 -15.04
CA ARG A 181 -5.96 -44.82 -15.76
C ARG A 181 -7.16 -45.70 -15.42
#